data_AF-A0A5M8SNQ3-F1
#
_entry.id   AF-A0A5M8SNQ3-F1
#
_cell.length_a   1.000
_cell.length_b   1.000
_cell.length_c   1.000
_cell.angle_alpha   90.00
_cell.angle_beta   90.00
_cell.angle_gamma   90.00
#
_symmetry.space_group_name_H-M   'P 1'
#
loop_
_entity.id
_entity.type
_entity.pdbx_description
1 polymer ?
#
loop_
_entity_poly.entity_id
_entity_poly.type
_entity_poly.pdbx_seq_one_letter_code
_entity_poly.pdbx_strand_id
1 'polypeptide(L)'
;MTQPMDENEVKAQLNLIESMIAQGRRTTERWSWAFVLWGVAYIIALAWSTWGPFPAFAWPATMLAAGFASWIIGSRVESEKAETTLGRAMGSLWLATAITMFVLFPALGFSGHMLEVHVFIAVACAILGLANGASAMMLRWKTQLACAIAWWAASALSSVVTGNVAVVIFLAAIFLCNIVFGIYAMTRESRGQRAKGAVHA
;
A
#
# COMPACT_ATOMS: atom_id res chain seq x y z
N MET A 1 -7.90 -21.00 38.01
CA MET A 1 -6.82 -20.24 38.65
C MET A 1 -5.91 -19.71 37.56
N THR A 2 -5.96 -18.42 37.24
CA THR A 2 -4.93 -17.75 36.44
C THR A 2 -3.74 -17.50 37.35
N GLN A 3 -2.63 -18.21 37.15
CA GLN A 3 -1.37 -17.85 37.79
C GLN A 3 -1.04 -16.40 37.41
N PRO A 4 -0.64 -15.54 38.36
CA PRO A 4 -0.14 -14.22 38.01
C PRO A 4 1.09 -14.42 37.13
N MET A 5 1.00 -13.97 35.88
CA MET A 5 2.09 -14.04 34.91
C MET A 5 3.29 -13.32 35.50
N ASP A 6 4.44 -13.99 35.56
CA ASP A 6 5.66 -13.41 36.13
C ASP A 6 5.99 -12.11 35.37
N GLU A 7 6.41 -11.06 36.07
CA GLU A 7 6.69 -9.75 35.49
C GLU A 7 7.74 -9.86 34.37
N ASN A 8 8.65 -10.82 34.50
CA ASN A 8 9.65 -11.16 33.50
C ASN A 8 9.05 -11.77 32.22
N GLU A 9 8.01 -12.59 32.35
CA GLU A 9 7.31 -13.20 31.22
C GLU A 9 6.49 -12.15 30.45
N VAL A 10 5.82 -11.24 31.16
CA VAL A 10 5.14 -10.07 30.57
C VAL A 10 6.12 -9.23 29.75
N LYS A 11 7.29 -8.91 30.34
CA LYS A 11 8.34 -8.14 29.67
C LYS A 11 8.90 -8.88 28.45
N ALA A 12 9.11 -10.19 28.56
CA ALA A 12 9.60 -11.01 27.45
C ALA A 12 8.61 -11.02 26.27
N GLN A 13 7.32 -11.19 26.55
CA GLN A 13 6.26 -11.15 25.52
C GLN A 13 6.15 -9.76 24.88
N LEU A 14 6.22 -8.69 25.68
CA LEU A 14 6.20 -7.32 25.17
C LEU A 14 7.39 -7.04 24.24
N ASN A 15 8.60 -7.41 24.68
CA ASN A 15 9.82 -7.28 23.89
C ASN A 15 9.73 -8.07 22.57
N LEU A 16 9.15 -9.26 22.60
CA LEU A 16 8.92 -10.06 21.40
C LEU A 16 7.98 -9.33 20.43
N ILE A 17 6.83 -8.85 20.91
CA ILE A 17 5.88 -8.09 20.09
C ILE A 17 6.50 -6.82 19.51
N GLU A 18 7.26 -6.07 20.32
CA GLU A 18 7.95 -4.87 19.85
C GLU A 18 9.00 -5.18 18.79
N SER A 19 9.76 -6.28 18.96
CA SER A 19 10.72 -6.72 17.96
C SER A 19 10.03 -7.12 16.65
N MET A 20 8.87 -7.80 16.72
CA MET A 20 8.06 -8.17 15.56
C MET A 20 7.51 -6.93 14.85
N ILE A 21 7.01 -5.93 15.59
CA ILE A 21 6.52 -4.66 15.04
C ILE A 21 7.67 -3.89 14.37
N ALA A 22 8.83 -3.80 15.02
CA ALA A 22 10.01 -3.14 14.47
C ALA A 22 10.51 -3.82 13.20
N GLN A 23 10.49 -5.16 13.15
CA GLN A 23 10.83 -5.92 11.96
C GLN A 23 9.79 -5.71 10.84
N GLY A 24 8.49 -5.71 11.16
CA GLY A 24 7.43 -5.44 10.19
C GLY A 24 7.55 -4.05 9.55
N ARG A 25 7.94 -3.02 10.33
CA ARG A 25 8.23 -1.69 9.79
C ARG A 25 9.40 -1.70 8.81
N ARG A 26 10.50 -2.38 9.16
CA ARG A 26 11.67 -2.53 8.27
C ARG A 26 11.33 -3.27 6.99
N THR A 27 10.50 -4.31 7.06
CA THR A 27 10.01 -5.01 5.87
C THR A 27 9.17 -4.07 5.01
N THR A 28 8.28 -3.27 5.62
CA THR A 28 7.47 -2.29 4.88
C THR A 28 8.34 -1.20 4.24
N GLU A 29 9.38 -0.73 4.95
CA GLU A 29 10.39 0.19 4.41
C GLU A 29 11.16 -0.43 3.24
N ARG A 30 11.44 -1.74 3.25
CA ARG A 30 12.06 -2.44 2.11
C ARG A 30 11.12 -2.58 0.91
N TRP A 31 9.82 -2.69 1.15
CA TRP A 31 8.79 -2.74 0.10
C TRP A 31 8.28 -1.36 -0.34
N SER A 32 8.87 -0.27 0.16
CA SER A 32 8.50 1.11 -0.19
C SER A 32 8.50 1.40 -1.68
N TRP A 33 9.41 0.75 -2.44
CA TRP A 33 9.50 0.92 -3.88
C TRP A 33 8.23 0.47 -4.59
N ALA A 34 7.50 -0.50 -4.04
CA ALA A 34 6.23 -0.94 -4.60
C ALA A 34 5.20 0.19 -4.54
N PHE A 35 5.13 0.97 -3.45
CA PHE A 35 4.23 2.13 -3.39
C PHE A 35 4.53 3.14 -4.50
N VAL A 36 5.80 3.46 -4.74
CA VAL A 36 6.19 4.36 -5.83
C VAL A 36 5.84 3.78 -7.20
N LEU A 37 6.18 2.51 -7.44
CA LEU A 37 5.86 1.82 -8.69
C LEU A 37 4.36 1.85 -8.98
N TRP A 38 3.53 1.49 -8.00
CA TRP A 38 2.07 1.50 -8.14
C TRP A 38 1.51 2.90 -8.30
N GLY A 39 2.07 3.91 -7.62
CA GLY A 39 1.70 5.31 -7.83
C GLY A 39 1.96 5.78 -9.26
N VAL A 40 3.12 5.46 -9.82
CA VAL A 40 3.45 5.77 -11.23
C VAL A 40 2.55 5.00 -12.19
N ALA A 41 2.30 3.72 -11.92
CA ALA A 41 1.41 2.89 -12.74
C ALA A 41 0.00 3.48 -12.83
N TYR A 42 -0.57 3.99 -11.73
CA TYR A 42 -1.88 4.63 -11.75
C TYR A 42 -1.90 5.93 -12.56
N ILE A 43 -0.83 6.74 -12.51
CA ILE A 43 -0.73 7.94 -13.33
C ILE A 43 -0.67 7.57 -14.82
N ILE A 44 0.11 6.54 -15.18
CA ILE A 44 0.18 6.03 -16.55
C ILE A 44 -1.19 5.49 -17.00
N ALA A 45 -1.88 4.74 -16.13
CA ALA A 45 -3.20 4.20 -16.42
C ALA A 45 -4.23 5.30 -16.71
N LEU A 46 -4.22 6.38 -15.93
CA LEU A 46 -5.07 7.55 -16.15
C LEU A 46 -4.73 8.24 -17.46
N ALA A 47 -3.45 8.53 -17.71
CA ALA A 47 -3.00 9.20 -18.94
C ALA A 47 -3.35 8.38 -20.21
N TRP A 48 -3.20 7.06 -20.15
CA TRP A 48 -3.63 6.16 -21.22
C TRP A 48 -5.15 6.17 -21.34
N SER A 49 -5.89 6.05 -20.24
CA SER A 49 -7.35 6.06 -20.28
C SER A 49 -7.93 7.36 -20.85
N THR A 50 -7.22 8.49 -20.76
CA THR A 50 -7.67 9.79 -21.28
C THR A 50 -7.23 10.05 -22.73
N TRP A 51 -6.01 9.65 -23.11
CA TRP A 51 -5.40 10.08 -24.38
C TRP A 51 -4.88 8.93 -25.26
N GLY A 52 -4.81 7.72 -24.72
CA GLY A 52 -4.22 6.59 -25.42
C GLY A 52 -5.25 5.76 -26.20
N PRO A 53 -4.76 4.90 -27.11
CA PRO A 53 -5.60 4.00 -27.89
C PRO A 53 -6.19 2.91 -26.99
N PHE A 54 -7.45 2.52 -27.21
CA PHE A 54 -8.16 1.48 -26.44
C PHE A 54 -8.21 1.73 -24.91
N PRO A 55 -8.90 2.78 -24.44
CA PRO A 55 -8.91 3.20 -23.02
C PRO A 55 -9.43 2.12 -22.06
N ALA A 56 -10.27 1.19 -22.53
CA ALA A 56 -10.78 0.08 -21.72
C ALA A 56 -9.68 -0.87 -21.21
N PHE A 57 -8.55 -0.98 -21.92
CA PHE A 57 -7.44 -1.86 -21.53
C PHE A 57 -6.38 -1.16 -20.67
N ALA A 58 -6.42 0.17 -20.55
CA ALA A 58 -5.43 0.93 -19.80
C ALA A 58 -5.24 0.38 -18.38
N TRP A 59 -6.34 0.22 -17.64
CA TRP A 59 -6.32 -0.25 -16.25
C TRP A 59 -5.89 -1.72 -16.10
N PRO A 60 -6.49 -2.71 -16.79
CA PRO A 60 -6.03 -4.09 -16.71
C PRO A 60 -4.57 -4.26 -17.13
N ALA A 61 -4.14 -3.60 -18.21
CA ALA A 61 -2.78 -3.72 -18.72
C ALA A 61 -1.75 -3.15 -17.72
N THR A 62 -2.00 -1.97 -17.16
CA THR A 62 -1.08 -1.38 -16.17
C THR A 62 -1.06 -2.16 -14.87
N MET A 63 -2.21 -2.71 -14.41
CA MET A 63 -2.26 -3.53 -13.21
C MET A 63 -1.47 -4.83 -13.38
N LEU A 64 -1.62 -5.50 -14.54
CA LEU A 64 -0.83 -6.71 -14.84
C LEU A 64 0.65 -6.37 -14.91
N ALA A 65 1.03 -5.32 -15.63
CA ALA A 65 2.43 -4.90 -15.75
C ALA A 65 3.06 -4.56 -14.39
N ALA A 66 2.36 -3.78 -13.56
CA ALA A 66 2.81 -3.41 -12.22
C ALA A 66 2.87 -4.63 -11.27
N GLY A 67 1.91 -5.55 -11.38
CA GLY A 67 1.89 -6.81 -10.64
C GLY A 67 3.08 -7.71 -11.00
N PHE A 68 3.34 -7.92 -12.29
CA PHE A 68 4.51 -8.67 -12.77
C PHE A 68 5.82 -8.01 -12.36
N ALA A 69 5.94 -6.69 -12.51
CA ALA A 69 7.13 -5.96 -12.05
C ALA A 69 7.33 -6.10 -10.53
N SER A 70 6.24 -6.01 -9.76
CA SER A 70 6.28 -6.19 -8.31
C SER A 70 6.74 -7.60 -7.92
N TRP A 71 6.28 -8.63 -8.64
CA TRP A 71 6.70 -10.01 -8.42
C TRP A 71 8.19 -10.23 -8.73
N ILE A 72 8.64 -9.74 -9.90
CA ILE A 72 10.03 -9.92 -10.35
C ILE A 72 11.01 -9.20 -9.42
N ILE A 73 10.70 -7.96 -9.02
CA ILE A 73 11.56 -7.20 -8.13
C ILE A 73 11.46 -7.76 -6.70
N GLY A 74 10.26 -8.09 -6.23
CA GLY A 74 10.03 -8.68 -4.90
C GLY A 74 10.80 -9.98 -4.67
N SER A 75 10.75 -10.90 -5.64
CA SER A 75 11.49 -12.18 -5.59
C SER A 75 13.02 -12.02 -5.58
N ARG A 76 13.53 -10.88 -6.05
CA ARG A 76 14.97 -10.54 -5.97
C ARG A 76 15.34 -9.80 -4.69
N VAL A 77 14.37 -9.13 -4.07
CA VAL A 77 14.55 -8.35 -2.86
C VAL A 77 14.29 -9.20 -1.61
N GLU A 78 13.57 -10.31 -1.67
CA GLU A 78 13.50 -11.25 -0.54
C GLU A 78 14.88 -11.87 -0.28
N SER A 79 15.43 -11.64 0.92
CA SER A 79 16.68 -12.27 1.37
C SER A 79 16.40 -13.13 2.61
N GLU A 80 16.75 -14.42 2.53
CA GLU A 80 17.00 -15.50 3.52
C GLU A 80 16.50 -15.46 4.98
N LYS A 81 15.98 -14.36 5.52
CA LYS A 81 15.47 -14.31 6.89
C LYS A 81 14.01 -14.75 6.90
N ALA A 82 13.72 -15.72 7.76
CA ALA A 82 12.38 -16.23 7.99
C ALA A 82 11.38 -15.08 8.18
N GLU A 83 10.32 -15.09 7.38
CA GLU A 83 9.25 -14.10 7.49
C GLU A 83 8.60 -14.18 8.87
N THR A 84 8.40 -13.02 9.50
CA THR A 84 7.62 -12.96 10.75
C THR A 84 6.15 -13.16 10.45
N THR A 85 5.39 -13.66 11.43
CA THR A 85 3.92 -13.74 11.37
C THR A 85 3.30 -12.39 10.96
N LEU A 86 3.88 -11.27 11.42
CA LEU A 86 3.44 -9.93 11.06
C LEU A 86 3.71 -9.59 9.58
N GLY A 87 4.89 -9.97 9.05
CA GLY A 87 5.22 -9.80 7.63
C GLY A 87 4.30 -10.60 6.72
N ARG A 88 4.03 -11.86 7.07
CA ARG A 88 3.06 -12.71 6.34
C ARG A 88 1.65 -12.15 6.36
N ALA A 89 1.19 -11.67 7.51
CA ALA A 89 -0.12 -11.04 7.63
C ALA A 89 -0.22 -9.78 6.74
N MET A 90 0.81 -8.94 6.72
CA MET A 90 0.88 -7.78 5.84
C MET A 90 0.88 -8.17 4.35
N GLY A 91 1.67 -9.17 3.96
CA GLY A 91 1.69 -9.70 2.59
C GLY A 91 0.31 -10.21 2.16
N SER A 92 -0.36 -10.97 3.03
CA SER A 92 -1.71 -11.48 2.77
C SER A 92 -2.76 -10.36 2.65
N LEU A 93 -2.64 -9.29 3.45
CA LEU A 93 -3.51 -8.12 3.37
C LEU A 93 -3.37 -7.41 2.02
N TRP A 94 -2.14 -7.18 1.57
CA TRP A 94 -1.88 -6.55 0.28
C TRP A 94 -2.26 -7.43 -0.91
N LEU A 95 -2.03 -8.75 -0.81
CA LEU A 95 -2.48 -9.71 -1.81
C LEU A 95 -4.01 -9.74 -1.92
N ALA A 96 -4.71 -9.79 -0.79
CA ALA A 96 -6.18 -9.74 -0.75
C ALA A 96 -6.70 -8.44 -1.38
N THR A 97 -6.09 -7.30 -1.02
CA THR A 97 -6.40 -5.98 -1.60
C THR A 97 -6.23 -5.99 -3.13
N ALA A 98 -5.12 -6.55 -3.63
CA ALA A 98 -4.85 -6.66 -5.05
C ALA A 98 -5.88 -7.55 -5.78
N ILE A 99 -6.21 -8.71 -5.20
CA ILE A 99 -7.25 -9.61 -5.73
C ILE A 99 -8.61 -8.90 -5.78
N THR A 100 -8.99 -8.19 -4.71
CA THR A 100 -10.25 -7.42 -4.68
C THR A 100 -10.29 -6.38 -5.79
N MET A 101 -9.23 -5.58 -5.98
CA MET A 101 -9.20 -4.58 -7.06
C MET A 101 -9.23 -5.23 -8.45
N PHE A 102 -8.51 -6.34 -8.63
CA PHE A 102 -8.44 -7.05 -9.91
C PHE A 102 -9.75 -7.73 -10.31
N VAL A 103 -10.57 -8.17 -9.34
CA VAL A 103 -11.90 -8.73 -9.62
C VAL A 103 -12.92 -7.61 -9.81
N LEU A 104 -12.92 -6.61 -8.92
CA LEU A 104 -13.94 -5.57 -8.88
C LEU A 104 -13.87 -4.64 -10.10
N PHE A 105 -12.68 -4.18 -10.50
CA PHE A 105 -12.57 -3.13 -11.50
C PHE A 105 -12.92 -3.60 -12.93
N PRO A 106 -12.49 -4.78 -13.40
CA PRO A 106 -12.98 -5.34 -14.66
C PRO A 106 -14.47 -5.64 -14.62
N ALA A 107 -15.00 -6.19 -13.52
CA ALA A 107 -16.43 -6.48 -13.39
C ALA A 107 -17.29 -5.21 -13.53
N LEU A 108 -16.86 -4.10 -12.91
CA LEU A 108 -17.51 -2.79 -13.07
C LEU A 108 -17.39 -2.26 -14.50
N GLY A 109 -16.24 -2.47 -15.16
CA GLY A 109 -16.05 -2.09 -16.57
C GLY A 109 -16.92 -2.88 -17.55
N PHE A 110 -17.07 -4.20 -17.37
CA PHE A 110 -17.84 -5.08 -18.26
C PHE A 110 -19.36 -4.98 -18.06
N SER A 111 -19.81 -4.57 -16.87
CA SER A 111 -21.24 -4.42 -16.56
C SER A 111 -21.92 -3.31 -17.40
N GLY A 112 -21.17 -2.49 -18.14
CA GLY A 112 -21.71 -1.32 -18.87
C GLY A 112 -22.18 -0.20 -17.96
N HIS A 113 -22.39 -0.50 -16.67
CA HIS A 113 -22.38 0.42 -15.55
C HIS A 113 -20.94 0.90 -15.30
N MET A 114 -20.35 1.63 -16.25
CA MET A 114 -19.35 2.62 -15.86
C MET A 114 -20.09 3.64 -15.01
N LEU A 115 -20.32 3.26 -13.74
CA LEU A 115 -20.57 4.13 -12.62
C LEU A 115 -19.66 5.32 -12.85
N GLU A 116 -20.27 6.51 -12.84
CA GLU A 116 -19.58 7.76 -13.06
C GLU A 116 -18.19 7.70 -12.42
N VAL A 117 -17.15 8.10 -13.16
CA VAL A 117 -15.72 7.94 -12.82
C VAL A 117 -15.41 8.27 -11.34
N HIS A 118 -16.15 9.19 -10.74
CA HIS A 118 -16.06 9.57 -9.34
C HIS A 118 -16.37 8.41 -8.35
N VAL A 119 -17.35 7.54 -8.62
CA VAL A 119 -17.67 6.37 -7.78
C VAL A 119 -16.56 5.32 -7.85
N PHE A 120 -16.05 5.06 -9.05
CA PHE A 120 -14.90 4.16 -9.23
C PHE A 120 -13.70 4.62 -8.41
N ILE A 121 -13.37 5.92 -8.52
CA ILE A 121 -12.30 6.54 -7.74
C ILE A 121 -12.57 6.45 -6.24
N ALA A 122 -13.80 6.73 -5.80
CA ALA A 122 -14.17 6.68 -4.38
C ALA A 122 -13.95 5.28 -3.79
N VAL A 123 -14.37 4.23 -4.51
CA VAL A 123 -14.17 2.83 -4.09
C VAL A 123 -12.69 2.46 -4.09
N ALA A 124 -11.93 2.85 -5.11
CA ALA A 124 -10.49 2.63 -5.15
C ALA A 124 -9.77 3.26 -3.95
N CYS A 125 -10.08 4.52 -3.65
CA CYS A 125 -9.57 5.24 -2.49
C CYS A 125 -9.94 4.56 -1.17
N ALA A 126 -11.17 4.05 -1.04
CA ALA A 126 -11.61 3.36 0.18
C ALA A 126 -10.81 2.07 0.43
N ILE A 127 -10.59 1.27 -0.62
CA ILE A 127 -9.82 0.02 -0.56
C ILE A 127 -8.36 0.31 -0.20
N LEU A 128 -7.73 1.32 -0.83
CA LEU A 128 -6.36 1.74 -0.50
C LEU A 128 -6.25 2.32 0.91
N GLY A 129 -7.27 3.06 1.37
CA GLY A 129 -7.36 3.55 2.74
C GLY A 129 -7.44 2.40 3.76
N LEU A 130 -8.22 1.37 3.48
CA LEU A 130 -8.33 0.17 4.31
C LEU A 130 -6.98 -0.56 4.41
N ALA A 131 -6.33 -0.83 3.29
CA ALA A 131 -5.04 -1.52 3.27
C ALA A 131 -3.97 -0.76 4.08
N ASN A 132 -3.90 0.57 3.90
CA ASN A 132 -2.97 1.41 4.66
C ASN A 132 -3.36 1.53 6.14
N GLY A 133 -4.65 1.61 6.45
CA GLY A 133 -5.15 1.72 7.82
C GLY A 133 -4.87 0.46 8.63
N ALA A 134 -5.23 -0.71 8.09
CA ALA A 134 -4.96 -2.00 8.70
C ALA A 134 -3.44 -2.20 8.89
N SER A 135 -2.64 -1.89 7.86
CA SER A 135 -1.18 -1.90 7.95
C SER A 135 -0.64 -1.00 9.07
N ALA A 136 -1.15 0.23 9.17
CA ALA A 136 -0.71 1.20 10.17
C ALA A 136 -1.07 0.77 11.60
N MET A 137 -2.24 0.16 11.80
CA MET A 137 -2.68 -0.36 13.10
C MET A 137 -1.82 -1.56 13.52
N MET A 138 -1.53 -2.49 12.60
CA MET A 138 -0.65 -3.63 12.84
C MET A 138 0.79 -3.20 13.19
N LEU A 139 1.32 -2.20 12.49
CA LEU A 139 2.70 -1.71 12.66
C LEU A 139 2.82 -0.57 13.67
N ARG A 140 1.71 -0.08 14.24
CA ARG A 140 1.64 1.13 15.06
C ARG A 140 2.35 2.33 14.40
N TRP A 141 2.24 2.48 13.08
CA TRP A 141 3.02 3.45 12.31
C TRP A 141 2.19 4.67 11.91
N LYS A 142 2.41 5.79 12.61
CA LYS A 142 1.62 7.02 12.47
C LYS A 142 1.63 7.62 11.04
N THR A 143 2.74 7.52 10.31
CA THR A 143 2.82 8.08 8.94
C THR A 143 1.99 7.28 7.95
N GLN A 144 1.92 5.96 8.12
CA GLN A 144 1.06 5.12 7.29
C GLN A 144 -0.42 5.32 7.65
N LEU A 145 -0.72 5.60 8.93
CA LEU A 145 -2.06 5.99 9.35
C LEU A 145 -2.49 7.33 8.72
N ALA A 146 -1.58 8.31 8.62
CA ALA A 146 -1.86 9.56 7.93
C ALA A 146 -2.20 9.34 6.45
N CYS A 147 -1.53 8.41 5.77
CA CYS A 147 -1.84 8.02 4.40
C CYS A 147 -3.24 7.36 4.31
N ALA A 148 -3.61 6.53 5.27
CA ALA A 148 -4.94 5.92 5.34
C ALA A 148 -6.04 6.98 5.48
N ILE A 149 -5.85 7.95 6.37
CA ILE A 149 -6.78 9.07 6.56
C ILE A 149 -6.90 9.90 5.28
N ALA A 150 -5.79 10.20 4.61
CA ALA A 150 -5.81 10.91 3.34
C ALA A 150 -6.56 10.13 2.24
N TRP A 151 -6.39 8.81 2.17
CA TRP A 151 -7.15 7.95 1.26
C TRP A 151 -8.64 7.92 1.56
N TRP A 152 -9.04 7.82 2.83
CA TRP A 152 -10.45 7.89 3.21
C TRP A 152 -11.06 9.26 2.96
N ALA A 153 -10.31 10.35 3.20
CA ALA A 153 -10.75 11.69 2.85
C ALA A 153 -10.94 11.85 1.34
N ALA A 154 -9.99 11.33 0.54
CA ALA A 154 -10.11 11.32 -0.92
C ALA A 154 -11.32 10.49 -1.39
N SER A 155 -11.61 9.37 -0.73
CA SER A 155 -12.81 8.56 -0.99
C SER A 155 -14.09 9.36 -0.72
N ALA A 156 -14.21 9.93 0.48
CA ALA A 156 -15.38 10.71 0.88
C ALA A 156 -15.62 11.91 -0.05
N LEU A 157 -14.56 12.64 -0.41
CA LEU A 157 -14.65 13.75 -1.36
C LEU A 157 -15.08 13.25 -2.74
N SER A 158 -14.44 12.21 -3.26
CA SER A 158 -14.76 11.68 -4.59
C SER A 158 -16.18 11.12 -4.69
N SER A 159 -16.79 10.70 -3.58
CA SER A 159 -18.20 10.28 -3.55
C SER A 159 -19.20 11.42 -3.77
N VAL A 160 -18.80 12.68 -3.60
CA VAL A 160 -19.69 13.83 -3.72
C VAL A 160 -19.37 14.76 -4.89
N VAL A 161 -18.13 14.78 -5.37
CA VAL A 161 -17.74 15.60 -6.53
C VAL A 161 -17.84 14.82 -7.82
N THR A 162 -18.44 15.44 -8.84
CA THR A 162 -18.57 14.87 -10.18
C THR A 162 -17.50 15.42 -11.14
N GLY A 163 -17.28 14.70 -12.24
CA GLY A 163 -16.40 15.13 -13.32
C GLY A 163 -14.90 15.14 -12.96
N ASN A 164 -14.16 16.08 -13.56
CA ASN A 164 -12.68 16.11 -13.52
C ASN A 164 -12.12 16.39 -12.12
N VAL A 165 -12.91 16.90 -11.18
CA VAL A 165 -12.46 17.19 -9.81
C VAL A 165 -12.10 15.90 -9.07
N ALA A 166 -12.87 14.82 -9.26
CA ALA A 166 -12.56 13.52 -8.66
C ALA A 166 -11.22 12.96 -9.16
N VAL A 167 -10.90 13.17 -10.44
CA VAL A 167 -9.61 12.76 -11.03
C VAL A 167 -8.45 13.54 -10.39
N VAL A 168 -8.62 14.85 -10.18
CA VAL A 168 -7.60 15.68 -9.51
C VAL A 168 -7.38 15.25 -8.05
N ILE A 169 -8.47 14.97 -7.31
CA ILE A 169 -8.38 14.45 -5.94
C ILE A 169 -7.63 13.13 -5.91
N PHE A 170 -7.93 12.23 -6.85
CA PHE A 170 -7.27 10.94 -6.95
C PHE A 170 -5.78 11.06 -7.26
N LEU A 171 -5.41 11.93 -8.22
CA LEU A 171 -4.01 12.20 -8.54
C LEU A 171 -3.25 12.80 -7.35
N ALA A 172 -3.87 13.73 -6.62
CA ALA A 172 -3.28 14.30 -5.41
C ALA A 172 -3.08 13.22 -4.33
N ALA A 173 -4.05 12.34 -4.13
CA ALA A 173 -3.96 11.22 -3.19
C ALA A 173 -2.87 10.22 -3.60
N ILE A 174 -2.76 9.85 -4.88
CA ILE A 174 -1.68 9.00 -5.40
C ILE A 174 -0.32 9.65 -5.13
N PHE A 175 -0.17 10.93 -5.47
CA PHE A 175 1.09 11.63 -5.30
C PHE A 175 1.52 11.65 -3.82
N LEU A 176 0.62 12.01 -2.91
CA LEU A 176 0.93 12.09 -1.49
C LEU A 176 1.12 10.71 -0.84
N CYS A 177 0.15 9.81 -1.02
CA CYS A 177 0.10 8.56 -0.27
C CYS A 177 0.94 7.43 -0.87
N ASN A 178 1.24 7.47 -2.17
CA ASN A 178 2.05 6.44 -2.81
C ASN A 178 3.47 6.95 -3.10
N ILE A 179 3.59 8.08 -3.79
CA ILE A 179 4.90 8.59 -4.24
C ILE A 179 5.66 9.21 -3.07
N VAL A 180 5.10 10.24 -2.41
CA VAL A 180 5.78 10.93 -1.30
C VAL A 180 6.02 9.99 -0.13
N PHE A 181 5.01 9.21 0.27
CA PHE A 181 5.17 8.20 1.32
C PHE A 181 6.21 7.12 0.94
N GLY A 182 6.16 6.62 -0.29
CA GLY A 182 7.12 5.61 -0.76
C GLY A 182 8.55 6.14 -0.73
N ILE A 183 8.79 7.35 -1.23
CA ILE A 183 10.11 8.00 -1.16
C ILE A 183 10.53 8.23 0.30
N TYR A 184 9.63 8.71 1.17
CA TYR A 184 9.91 8.88 2.59
C TYR A 184 10.36 7.56 3.23
N ALA A 185 9.64 6.46 2.98
CA ALA A 185 9.97 5.17 3.55
C ALA A 185 11.30 4.60 2.98
N MET A 186 11.59 4.81 1.69
CA MET A 186 12.91 4.50 1.09
C MET A 186 14.06 5.29 1.74
N THR A 187 13.85 6.58 2.02
CA THR A 187 14.89 7.40 2.66
C THR A 187 15.17 6.96 4.10
N ARG A 188 14.15 6.47 4.83
CA ARG A 188 14.39 5.83 6.14
C ARG A 188 15.14 4.52 6.02
N GLU A 189 14.80 3.69 5.03
CA GLU A 189 15.51 2.44 4.78
C GLU A 189 17.01 2.70 4.53
N SER A 190 17.33 3.58 3.59
CA SER A 190 18.72 3.91 3.24
C SER A 190 19.51 4.50 4.42
N ARG A 191 18.89 5.32 5.27
CA ARG A 191 19.50 5.80 6.52
C ARG A 191 19.74 4.66 7.51
N GLY A 192 18.78 3.74 7.65
CA GLY A 192 18.92 2.57 8.51
C GLY A 192 20.00 1.60 8.04
N GLN A 193 20.17 1.42 6.73
CA GLN A 193 21.24 0.61 6.13
C GLN A 193 22.61 1.28 6.34
N ARG A 194 22.74 2.60 6.10
CA ARG A 194 23.99 3.35 6.34
C ARG A 194 24.44 3.28 7.79
N ALA A 195 23.50 3.41 8.74
CA ALA A 195 23.81 3.30 10.17
C ALA A 195 24.32 1.91 10.55
N LYS A 196 23.81 0.83 9.94
CA LYS A 196 24.31 -0.53 10.18
C LYS A 196 25.67 -0.78 9.50
N GLY A 197 25.87 -0.24 8.29
CA GLY A 197 27.15 -0.33 7.59
C GLY A 197 28.30 0.38 8.33
N ALA A 198 28.01 1.50 9.00
CA ALA A 198 28.99 2.23 9.79
C ALA A 198 29.36 1.57 11.14
N VAL A 199 28.57 0.60 11.62
CA VAL A 199 28.86 -0.16 12.86
C VAL A 199 29.65 -1.44 12.58
N HIS A 200 29.71 -1.86 11.31
CA HIS A 200 30.45 -3.05 10.86
C HIS A 200 31.75 -2.71 10.12
N ALA A 201 32.13 -1.43 10.04
CA ALA A 201 33.40 -0.94 9.50
C ALA A 201 34.27 -0.40 10.63
#